data_AF-A0A2M7QSZ7-F1
#
_entry.id   AF-A0A2M7QSZ7-F1
#
_cell.length_a   1.000
_cell.length_b   1.000
_cell.length_c   1.000
_cell.angle_alpha   90.00
_cell.angle_beta   90.00
_cell.angle_gamma   90.00
#
_symmetry.space_group_name_H-M   'P 1'
#
loop_
_entity.id
_entity.type
_entity.pdbx_description
1 polymer ?
#
loop_
_entity_poly.entity_id
_entity_poly.type
_entity_poly.pdbx_seq_one_letter_code
_entity_poly.pdbx_strand_id
1 'polypeptide(L)'
;MLRRMMRDRRGSVLVLGAFGVLLTGAISMFATDLARVQVARARIQGAADAAMLAAARDLGAPEATLRAVAQQVFDANLSGAPGDLAVTRLEMIFTAGRPGDDPDTIRLEVDARLPLMMARLADAIRLTDLTRADLSIVSAARKRVMGAEVMMVLDNTGSMAGQPIKDLRAAARVLADTLFDNRESVPNVYVGLVNYSATVNIGRQHAGWLDRTLAQADAEFAPTPWKGCVRVRSTALAETDAPPVAAALFTPQFWPSSRLSWSPLKYDTYYTNNKNHKNLWPPEKTVNGVVVQDTGKPYVDERQSAGNNGYGPNLGCPGPITPLISSRQAILDAIDGTNGAQRVDAWSRGGTFGNIGLAWGWRALSPRWRGAWRYRDGTVNTALPLDYDTPFHNKIIVMMTDGVNQHYQSDMTAYGRPNEMIAKSEVDPSMLRLCQNIKDQGIIVFTITFGGSVNTATRDT
;
A
#
# COMPACT_ATOMS: atom_id res chain seq x y z
N MET A 1 76.74 64.16 -14.08
CA MET A 1 76.05 63.23 -13.14
C MET A 1 74.80 62.58 -13.73
N LEU A 2 73.90 63.31 -14.39
CA LEU A 2 72.66 62.76 -15.02
C LEU A 2 72.88 61.59 -16.00
N ARG A 3 73.91 61.63 -16.85
CA ARG A 3 74.26 60.50 -17.75
C ARG A 3 74.74 59.22 -17.03
N ARG A 4 75.22 59.33 -15.79
CA ARG A 4 75.66 58.18 -14.96
C ARG A 4 74.46 57.55 -14.23
N MET A 5 73.48 58.35 -13.81
CA MET A 5 72.21 57.85 -13.24
C MET A 5 71.32 57.15 -14.29
N MET A 6 71.28 57.65 -15.54
CA MET A 6 70.51 57.00 -16.62
C MET A 6 71.09 55.64 -17.10
N ARG A 7 72.32 55.29 -16.70
CA ARG A 7 72.98 54.02 -17.05
C ARG A 7 73.03 53.03 -15.88
N ASP A 8 72.50 53.39 -14.71
CA ASP A 8 72.53 52.53 -13.53
C ASP A 8 71.42 51.47 -13.59
N ARG A 9 71.80 50.24 -13.97
CA ARG A 9 70.90 49.08 -14.10
C ARG A 9 70.54 48.42 -12.77
N ARG A 10 71.12 48.87 -11.65
CA ARG A 10 70.84 48.29 -10.32
C ARG A 10 69.40 48.50 -9.85
N GLY A 11 68.69 49.52 -10.37
CA GLY A 11 67.27 49.76 -10.08
C GLY A 11 66.28 48.94 -10.91
N SER A 12 66.69 48.39 -12.05
CA SER A 12 65.78 47.67 -12.97
C SER A 12 65.26 46.35 -12.37
N VAL A 13 66.07 45.69 -11.54
CA VAL A 13 65.67 44.47 -10.82
C VAL A 13 64.57 44.76 -9.80
N LEU A 14 64.59 45.95 -9.19
CA LEU A 14 63.61 46.39 -8.20
C LEU A 14 62.23 46.66 -8.84
N VAL A 15 62.23 47.25 -10.04
CA VAL A 15 61.01 47.47 -10.83
C VAL A 15 60.39 46.15 -11.30
N LEU A 16 61.20 45.22 -11.82
CA LEU A 16 60.73 43.90 -12.24
C LEU A 16 60.24 43.05 -11.05
N GLY A 17 60.94 43.11 -9.91
CA GLY A 17 60.52 42.46 -8.67
C GLY A 17 59.20 43.01 -8.14
N ALA A 18 59.01 44.33 -8.15
CA ALA A 18 57.75 44.97 -7.75
C ALA A 18 56.58 44.56 -8.66
N PHE A 19 56.80 44.52 -9.98
CA PHE A 19 55.81 44.01 -10.93
C PHE A 19 55.48 42.53 -10.71
N GLY A 20 56.49 41.71 -10.44
CA GLY A 20 56.30 40.28 -10.13
C GLY A 20 55.42 40.06 -8.91
N VAL A 21 55.70 40.77 -7.81
CA VAL A 21 54.91 40.69 -6.55
C VAL A 21 53.46 41.14 -6.77
N LEU A 22 53.25 42.23 -7.51
CA LEU A 22 51.90 42.71 -7.83
C LEU A 22 51.12 41.70 -8.68
N LEU A 23 51.77 41.11 -9.70
CA LEU A 23 51.15 40.13 -10.57
C LEU A 23 50.77 38.86 -9.81
N THR A 24 51.69 38.31 -9.01
CA THR A 24 51.42 37.11 -8.20
C THR A 24 50.35 37.38 -7.14
N GLY A 25 50.38 38.56 -6.51
CA GLY A 25 49.36 38.98 -5.55
C GLY A 25 47.97 39.08 -6.18
N ALA A 26 47.86 39.66 -7.38
CA ALA A 26 46.60 39.76 -8.12
C ALA A 26 46.04 38.38 -8.49
N ILE A 27 46.89 37.45 -8.95
CA ILE A 27 46.49 36.07 -9.26
C ILE A 27 45.99 35.34 -7.99
N SER A 28 46.70 35.48 -6.87
CA SER A 28 46.29 34.88 -5.59
C SER A 28 44.97 35.46 -5.06
N MET A 29 44.76 36.77 -5.19
CA MET A 29 43.48 37.41 -4.83
C MET A 29 42.33 36.87 -5.69
N PHE A 30 42.53 36.80 -7.01
CA PHE A 30 41.53 36.27 -7.94
C PHE A 30 41.19 34.80 -7.64
N ALA A 31 42.20 33.97 -7.37
CA ALA A 31 41.99 32.57 -7.00
C ALA A 31 41.20 32.44 -5.68
N THR A 32 41.49 33.30 -4.71
CA THR A 32 40.77 33.34 -3.43
C THR A 32 39.32 33.77 -3.63
N ASP A 33 39.07 34.77 -4.47
CA ASP A 33 37.72 35.24 -4.80
C ASP A 33 36.90 34.17 -5.52
N LEU A 34 37.49 33.47 -6.49
CA LEU A 34 36.83 32.32 -7.10
C LEU A 34 36.45 31.25 -6.07
N ALA A 35 37.37 30.91 -5.16
CA ALA A 35 37.08 29.94 -4.11
C ALA A 35 35.94 30.41 -3.18
N ARG A 36 35.95 31.69 -2.77
CA ARG A 36 34.89 32.29 -1.95
C ARG A 36 33.55 32.28 -2.67
N VAL A 37 33.51 32.62 -3.95
CA VAL A 37 32.29 32.61 -4.77
C VAL A 37 31.70 31.20 -4.88
N GLN A 38 32.53 30.19 -5.12
CA GLN A 38 32.06 28.80 -5.19
C GLN A 38 31.53 28.30 -3.84
N VAL A 39 32.22 28.62 -2.75
CA VAL A 39 31.75 28.27 -1.39
C VAL A 39 30.44 28.99 -1.06
N ALA A 40 30.33 30.29 -1.38
CA ALA A 40 29.11 31.06 -1.16
C ALA A 40 27.94 30.49 -1.97
N ARG A 41 28.15 30.15 -3.25
CA ARG A 41 27.14 29.53 -4.10
C ARG A 41 26.65 28.20 -3.51
N ALA A 42 27.56 27.31 -3.11
CA ALA A 42 27.19 26.03 -2.52
C ALA A 42 26.44 26.19 -1.19
N ARG A 43 26.82 27.16 -0.35
CA ARG A 43 26.16 27.47 0.92
C ARG A 43 24.73 27.97 0.72
N ILE A 44 24.55 28.95 -0.16
CA ILE A 44 23.21 29.49 -0.45
C ILE A 44 22.33 28.41 -1.10
N GLN A 45 22.89 27.60 -2.01
CA GLN A 45 22.15 26.50 -2.62
C GLN A 45 21.66 25.51 -1.55
N GLY A 46 22.54 25.07 -0.64
CA GLY A 46 22.15 24.18 0.45
C GLY A 46 21.11 24.79 1.39
N ALA A 47 21.22 26.08 1.70
CA ALA A 47 20.23 26.79 2.51
C ALA A 47 18.87 26.91 1.80
N ALA A 48 18.87 27.19 0.49
CA ALA A 48 17.67 27.26 -0.33
C ALA A 48 16.99 25.90 -0.45
N ASP A 49 17.75 24.82 -0.67
CA ASP A 49 17.22 23.46 -0.76
C ASP A 49 16.61 22.99 0.57
N ALA A 50 17.27 23.29 1.70
CA ALA A 50 16.74 23.00 3.04
C ALA A 50 15.44 23.77 3.32
N ALA A 51 15.41 25.06 2.98
CA ALA A 51 14.23 25.90 3.12
C ALA A 51 13.05 25.39 2.29
N MET A 52 13.33 24.98 1.05
CA MET A 52 12.31 24.44 0.14
C MET A 52 11.77 23.09 0.60
N LEU A 53 12.62 22.19 1.10
CA LEU A 53 12.18 20.91 1.64
C LEU A 53 11.31 21.08 2.90
N ALA A 54 11.68 22.03 3.78
CA ALA A 54 10.91 22.35 4.97
C ALA A 54 9.53 22.93 4.63
N ALA A 55 9.46 23.86 3.67
CA ALA A 55 8.19 24.39 3.19
C ALA A 55 7.35 23.32 2.47
N ALA A 56 7.98 22.43 1.70
CA ALA A 56 7.29 21.40 0.94
C ALA A 56 6.53 20.39 1.81
N ARG A 57 6.97 20.16 3.05
CA ARG A 57 6.31 19.27 4.02
C ARG A 57 4.83 19.64 4.23
N ASP A 58 4.56 20.93 4.40
CA ASP A 58 3.24 21.45 4.74
C ASP A 58 2.54 22.12 3.54
N LEU A 59 2.89 21.74 2.31
CA LEU A 59 2.18 22.19 1.10
C LEU A 59 0.67 21.92 1.25
N GLY A 60 -0.12 22.99 1.32
CA GLY A 60 -1.52 23.02 1.75
C GLY A 60 -1.81 24.03 2.88
N ALA A 61 -0.79 24.43 3.65
CA ALA A 61 -0.86 25.54 4.58
C ALA A 61 -0.97 26.90 3.85
N PRO A 62 -1.45 27.96 4.52
CA PRO A 62 -1.46 29.31 3.95
C PRO A 62 -0.07 29.74 3.47
N GLU A 63 0.02 30.43 2.34
CA GLU A 63 1.31 30.87 1.76
C GLU A 63 2.20 31.63 2.76
N ALA A 64 1.59 32.41 3.65
CA ALA A 64 2.30 33.14 4.70
C ALA A 64 3.08 32.21 5.64
N THR A 65 2.49 31.06 6.00
CA THR A 65 3.13 30.04 6.83
C THR A 65 4.30 29.39 6.09
N LEU A 66 4.11 29.04 4.81
CA LEU A 66 5.15 28.43 3.97
C LEU A 66 6.35 29.36 3.79
N ARG A 67 6.10 30.66 3.51
CA ARG A 67 7.15 31.69 3.44
C ARG A 67 7.89 31.84 4.76
N ALA A 68 7.17 31.88 5.88
CA ALA A 68 7.78 32.02 7.20
C ALA A 68 8.70 30.84 7.56
N VAL A 69 8.27 29.61 7.30
CA VAL A 69 9.08 28.40 7.53
C VAL A 69 10.31 28.38 6.63
N ALA A 70 10.16 28.69 5.34
CA ALA A 70 11.30 28.76 4.42
C ALA A 70 12.32 29.81 4.85
N GLN A 71 11.88 31.02 5.20
CA GLN A 71 12.75 32.08 5.70
C GLN A 71 13.53 31.63 6.94
N GLN A 72 12.83 31.06 7.92
CA GLN A 72 13.45 30.59 9.16
C GLN A 72 14.52 29.52 8.92
N VAL A 73 14.22 28.54 8.07
CA VAL A 73 15.17 27.45 7.75
C VAL A 73 16.32 27.97 6.89
N PHE A 74 16.06 28.88 5.96
CA PHE A 74 17.09 29.51 5.15
C PHE A 74 18.09 30.28 6.02
N ASP A 75 17.59 31.14 6.90
CA ASP A 75 18.42 31.96 7.81
C ASP A 75 19.24 31.09 8.77
N ALA A 76 18.64 30.02 9.30
CA ALA A 76 19.32 29.06 10.15
C ALA A 76 20.50 28.39 9.42
N ASN A 77 20.31 28.00 8.16
CA ASN A 77 21.36 27.36 7.34
C ASN A 77 22.40 28.36 6.80
N LEU A 78 22.09 29.67 6.82
CA LEU A 78 23.02 30.73 6.39
C LEU A 78 23.82 31.35 7.56
N SER A 79 23.47 31.06 8.82
CA SER A 79 24.09 31.65 10.03
C SER A 79 25.62 31.47 10.18
N GLY A 80 26.26 30.61 9.37
CA GLY A 80 27.71 30.42 9.29
C GLY A 80 28.34 30.81 7.94
N ALA A 81 27.64 31.58 7.10
CA ALA A 81 28.14 32.05 5.82
C ALA A 81 29.27 33.08 5.99
N PRO A 82 30.10 33.31 4.95
CA PRO A 82 31.07 34.40 4.96
C PRO A 82 30.36 35.72 5.30
N GLY A 83 30.83 36.45 6.31
CA GLY A 83 30.15 37.65 6.85
C GLY A 83 29.90 38.78 5.84
N ASP A 84 30.57 38.75 4.69
CA ASP A 84 30.41 39.72 3.60
C ASP A 84 29.31 39.33 2.60
N LEU A 85 28.71 38.14 2.72
CA LEU A 85 27.66 37.69 1.82
C LEU A 85 26.33 38.37 2.18
N ALA A 86 25.81 39.18 1.26
CA ALA A 86 24.54 39.89 1.44
C ALA A 86 23.45 39.27 0.57
N VAL A 87 22.43 38.68 1.17
CA VAL A 87 21.21 38.26 0.46
C VAL A 87 20.38 39.50 0.17
N THR A 88 20.10 39.74 -1.11
CA THR A 88 19.37 40.93 -1.57
C THR A 88 17.90 40.64 -1.87
N ARG A 89 17.57 39.40 -2.20
CA ARG A 89 16.20 38.95 -2.48
C ARG A 89 16.04 37.49 -2.09
N LEU A 90 14.94 37.19 -1.39
CA LEU A 90 14.47 35.85 -1.11
C LEU A 90 12.98 35.82 -1.44
N GLU A 91 12.59 35.16 -2.52
CA GLU A 91 11.21 35.17 -3.00
C GLU A 91 10.72 33.75 -3.28
N MET A 92 9.62 33.37 -2.64
CA MET A 92 8.94 32.11 -2.92
C MET A 92 7.83 32.35 -3.93
N ILE A 93 7.93 31.67 -5.07
CA ILE A 93 6.99 31.68 -6.18
C ILE A 93 6.14 30.41 -6.11
N PHE A 94 4.83 30.60 -6.03
CA PHE A 94 3.83 29.54 -6.06
C PHE A 94 3.35 29.39 -7.51
N THR A 95 3.63 28.25 -8.16
CA THR A 95 3.26 28.03 -9.57
C THR A 95 1.85 27.48 -9.74
N ALA A 96 0.93 27.86 -8.85
CA ALA A 96 -0.48 27.53 -9.02
C ALA A 96 -1.07 28.38 -10.17
N GLY A 97 -1.52 27.73 -11.25
CA GLY A 97 -2.46 28.34 -12.21
C GLY A 97 -1.93 28.79 -13.58
N ARG A 98 -0.75 28.34 -14.04
CA ARG A 98 -0.37 28.48 -15.47
C ARG A 98 -0.64 27.18 -16.25
N PRO A 99 -1.10 27.26 -17.52
CA PRO A 99 -1.23 26.07 -18.36
C PRO A 99 0.14 25.43 -18.59
N GLY A 100 0.34 24.21 -18.06
CA GLY A 100 1.59 23.46 -18.16
C GLY A 100 2.48 23.43 -16.90
N ASP A 101 2.15 24.18 -15.85
CA ASP A 101 2.82 24.07 -14.54
C ASP A 101 2.05 23.10 -13.62
N ASP A 102 2.80 22.29 -12.86
CA ASP A 102 2.26 21.30 -11.93
C ASP A 102 1.84 21.98 -10.61
N PRO A 103 0.56 21.91 -10.19
CA PRO A 103 0.00 22.73 -9.11
C PRO A 103 0.65 22.51 -7.73
N ASP A 104 1.42 21.43 -7.55
CA ASP A 104 2.09 21.07 -6.29
C ASP A 104 3.57 21.50 -6.22
N THR A 105 4.03 22.34 -7.15
CA THR A 105 5.41 22.84 -7.18
C THR A 105 5.51 24.23 -6.57
N ILE A 106 6.49 24.42 -5.69
CA ILE A 106 6.93 25.74 -5.22
C ILE A 106 8.36 25.98 -5.70
N ARG A 107 8.70 27.24 -5.95
CA ARG A 107 10.06 27.67 -6.33
C ARG A 107 10.53 28.76 -5.36
N LEU A 108 11.81 28.76 -5.03
CA LEU A 108 12.49 29.77 -4.23
C LEU A 108 13.61 30.37 -5.06
N GLU A 109 13.52 31.66 -5.30
CA GLU A 109 14.57 32.44 -5.94
C GLU A 109 15.34 33.23 -4.89
N VAL A 110 16.66 33.11 -4.94
CA VAL A 110 17.58 33.77 -4.02
C VAL A 110 18.62 34.53 -4.81
N ASP A 111 18.65 35.85 -4.62
CA ASP A 111 19.70 36.70 -5.17
C ASP A 111 20.59 37.19 -4.04
N ALA A 112 21.91 37.05 -4.20
CA ALA A 112 22.91 37.48 -3.22
C ALA A 112 24.11 38.16 -3.88
N ARG A 113 24.80 38.98 -3.10
CA ARG A 113 26.00 39.70 -3.52
C ARG A 113 27.17 39.36 -2.62
N LEU A 114 28.31 39.09 -3.22
CA LEU A 114 29.57 38.86 -2.52
C LEU A 114 30.63 39.89 -2.97
N PRO A 115 31.09 40.76 -2.07
CA PRO A 115 32.22 41.64 -2.34
C PRO A 115 33.51 40.84 -2.58
N LEU A 116 34.21 41.17 -3.67
CA LEU A 116 35.47 40.53 -4.04
C LEU A 116 36.63 41.18 -3.31
N MET A 117 37.63 40.42 -2.87
CA MET A 117 38.85 40.95 -2.26
C MET A 117 39.63 41.82 -3.24
N MET A 118 39.57 41.48 -4.54
CA MET A 118 40.16 42.29 -5.60
C MET A 118 39.46 43.64 -5.81
N ALA A 119 38.29 43.89 -5.19
CA ALA A 119 37.49 45.08 -5.45
C ALA A 119 38.26 46.39 -5.26
N ARG A 120 39.08 46.50 -4.20
CA ARG A 120 39.91 47.69 -3.96
C ARG A 120 41.00 47.89 -5.01
N LEU A 121 41.60 46.79 -5.48
CA LEU A 121 42.61 46.83 -6.54
C LEU A 121 41.96 47.18 -7.88
N ALA A 122 40.82 46.56 -8.19
CA ALA A 122 40.04 46.80 -9.39
C ALA A 122 39.54 48.25 -9.47
N ASP A 123 39.07 48.82 -8.36
CA ASP A 123 38.63 50.21 -8.27
C ASP A 123 39.79 51.20 -8.50
N ALA A 124 40.97 50.91 -7.93
CA ALA A 124 42.18 51.71 -8.14
C ALA A 124 42.65 51.77 -9.62
N ILE A 125 42.33 50.74 -10.40
CA ILE A 125 42.64 50.66 -11.84
C ILE A 125 41.40 50.87 -12.73
N ARG A 126 40.27 51.36 -12.17
CA ARG A 126 39.01 51.67 -12.86
C ARG A 126 38.35 50.49 -13.57
N LEU A 127 38.45 49.29 -13.01
CA LEU A 127 37.73 48.08 -13.45
C LEU A 127 36.51 47.85 -12.55
N THR A 128 35.41 48.55 -12.83
CA THR A 128 34.21 48.56 -11.98
C THR A 128 33.49 47.20 -11.91
N ASP A 129 33.62 46.37 -12.95
CA ASP A 129 32.91 45.10 -13.07
C ASP A 129 33.48 43.97 -12.18
N LEU A 130 34.67 44.17 -11.60
CA LEU A 130 35.35 43.18 -10.76
C LEU A 130 35.26 43.49 -9.26
N THR A 131 34.28 44.29 -8.85
CA THR A 131 34.11 44.70 -7.45
C THR A 131 33.22 43.74 -6.65
N ARG A 132 32.35 42.98 -7.33
CA ARG A 132 31.40 42.06 -6.70
C ARG A 132 31.06 40.88 -7.61
N ALA A 133 30.63 39.79 -7.00
CA ALA A 133 29.95 38.70 -7.67
C ALA A 133 28.46 38.71 -7.30
N ASP A 134 27.60 38.76 -8.31
CA ASP A 134 26.17 38.57 -8.17
C ASP A 134 25.85 37.07 -8.33
N LEU A 135 25.14 36.50 -7.36
CA LEU A 135 24.73 35.11 -7.31
C LEU A 135 23.21 35.04 -7.43
N SER A 136 22.71 34.23 -8.36
CA SER A 136 21.28 33.93 -8.47
C SER A 136 21.08 32.42 -8.43
N ILE A 137 20.25 31.98 -7.49
CA ILE A 137 19.98 30.57 -7.19
C ILE A 137 18.48 30.35 -7.25
N VAL A 138 18.09 29.26 -7.92
CA VAL A 138 16.71 28.79 -7.96
C VAL A 138 16.69 27.39 -7.37
N SER A 139 15.86 27.20 -6.34
CA SER A 139 15.53 25.90 -5.78
C SER A 139 14.04 25.63 -5.96
N ALA A 140 13.67 24.39 -6.24
CA ALA A 140 12.29 23.99 -6.44
C ALA A 140 12.00 22.74 -5.63
N ALA A 141 10.85 22.70 -4.97
CA ALA A 141 10.36 21.53 -4.28
C ALA A 141 8.91 21.26 -4.67
N ARG A 142 8.55 19.97 -4.65
CA ARG A 142 7.23 19.50 -5.01
C ARG A 142 6.74 18.52 -3.96
N LYS A 143 5.55 18.75 -3.38
CA LYS A 143 4.87 17.73 -2.58
C LYS A 143 4.27 16.73 -3.55
N ARG A 144 4.74 15.49 -3.47
CA ARG A 144 4.17 14.38 -4.22
C ARG A 144 3.29 13.61 -3.25
N VAL A 145 1.99 13.55 -3.55
CA VAL A 145 1.04 12.73 -2.79
C VAL A 145 1.38 11.27 -3.09
N MET A 146 1.94 10.55 -2.10
CA MET A 146 2.11 9.11 -2.21
C MET A 146 0.73 8.45 -2.24
N GLY A 147 0.43 7.69 -3.28
CA GLY A 147 -0.78 6.88 -3.35
C GLY A 147 -0.59 5.53 -2.65
N ALA A 148 -1.71 4.91 -2.28
CA ALA A 148 -1.70 3.58 -1.69
C ALA A 148 -2.92 2.76 -2.12
N GLU A 149 -2.68 1.52 -2.54
CA GLU A 149 -3.70 0.48 -2.69
C GLU A 149 -3.49 -0.52 -1.56
N VAL A 150 -4.43 -0.56 -0.61
CA VAL A 150 -4.33 -1.38 0.60
C VAL A 150 -5.40 -2.46 0.59
N MET A 151 -5.00 -3.73 0.63
CA MET A 151 -5.92 -4.85 0.87
C MET A 151 -5.80 -5.35 2.30
N MET A 152 -6.88 -5.18 3.06
CA MET A 152 -7.01 -5.77 4.39
C MET A 152 -7.48 -7.22 4.25
N VAL A 153 -6.64 -8.17 4.63
CA VAL A 153 -6.93 -9.61 4.58
C VAL A 153 -7.32 -10.06 5.98
N LEU A 154 -8.62 -10.26 6.18
CA LEU A 154 -9.24 -10.42 7.48
C LEU A 154 -9.58 -11.88 7.77
N ASP A 155 -8.91 -12.43 8.78
CA ASP A 155 -9.22 -13.75 9.32
C ASP A 155 -10.55 -13.71 10.05
N ASN A 156 -11.51 -14.45 9.51
CA ASN A 156 -12.81 -14.59 10.13
C ASN A 156 -13.10 -16.05 10.47
N THR A 157 -12.06 -16.81 10.82
CA THR A 157 -12.21 -18.22 11.20
C THR A 157 -12.73 -18.37 12.64
N GLY A 158 -13.10 -19.61 12.99
CA GLY A 158 -13.76 -19.90 14.26
C GLY A 158 -12.88 -19.63 15.48
N SER A 159 -11.55 -19.71 15.34
CA SER A 159 -10.61 -19.39 16.42
C SER A 159 -10.59 -17.90 16.77
N MET A 160 -11.02 -17.04 15.84
CA MET A 160 -11.18 -15.60 16.07
C MET A 160 -12.43 -15.25 16.90
N ALA A 161 -13.30 -16.22 17.21
CA ALA A 161 -14.55 -15.97 17.92
C ALA A 161 -14.33 -15.32 19.30
N GLY A 162 -15.26 -14.46 19.70
CA GLY A 162 -15.20 -13.75 20.98
C GLY A 162 -14.49 -12.41 20.88
N GLN A 163 -13.43 -12.20 21.65
CA GLN A 163 -12.69 -10.94 21.68
C GLN A 163 -11.80 -10.69 20.45
N PRO A 164 -11.05 -11.69 19.91
CA PRO A 164 -10.14 -11.45 18.79
C PRO A 164 -10.80 -10.83 17.56
N ILE A 165 -11.98 -11.32 17.14
CA ILE A 165 -12.70 -10.74 15.99
C ILE A 165 -13.24 -9.33 16.27
N LYS A 166 -13.54 -8.99 17.53
CA LYS A 166 -13.94 -7.62 17.91
C LYS A 166 -12.74 -6.67 17.78
N ASP A 167 -11.58 -7.10 18.28
CA ASP A 167 -10.35 -6.33 18.21
C ASP A 167 -9.88 -6.18 16.74
N LEU A 168 -10.02 -7.23 15.93
CA LEU A 168 -9.75 -7.18 14.50
C LEU A 168 -10.62 -6.13 13.79
N ARG A 169 -11.93 -6.11 14.05
CA ARG A 169 -12.81 -5.08 13.48
C ARG A 169 -12.42 -3.68 13.94
N ALA A 170 -12.09 -3.52 15.22
CA ALA A 170 -11.65 -2.23 15.75
C ALA A 170 -10.34 -1.75 15.09
N ALA A 171 -9.36 -2.64 14.93
CA ALA A 171 -8.10 -2.35 14.25
C ALA A 171 -8.31 -2.02 12.77
N ALA A 172 -9.16 -2.77 12.06
CA ALA A 172 -9.52 -2.51 10.66
C ALA A 172 -10.19 -1.14 10.49
N ARG A 173 -11.06 -0.73 11.42
CA ARG A 173 -11.66 0.61 11.43
C ARG A 173 -10.61 1.70 11.64
N VAL A 174 -9.75 1.56 12.65
CA VAL A 174 -8.67 2.53 12.90
C VAL A 174 -7.74 2.66 11.70
N LEU A 175 -7.40 1.54 11.05
CA LEU A 175 -6.59 1.56 9.83
C LEU A 175 -7.31 2.28 8.69
N ALA A 176 -8.58 1.98 8.44
CA ALA A 176 -9.37 2.68 7.42
C ALA A 176 -9.46 4.19 7.70
N ASP A 177 -9.76 4.57 8.93
CA ASP A 177 -9.83 5.96 9.38
C ASP A 177 -8.50 6.68 9.19
N THR A 178 -7.38 6.00 9.47
CA THR A 178 -6.03 6.56 9.32
C THR A 178 -5.66 6.73 7.85
N LEU A 179 -5.91 5.72 7.00
CA LEU A 179 -5.59 5.76 5.57
C LEU A 179 -6.38 6.85 4.83
N PHE A 180 -7.64 7.05 5.22
CA PHE A 180 -8.49 8.10 4.66
C PHE A 180 -8.39 9.42 5.43
N ASP A 181 -7.54 9.53 6.46
CA ASP A 181 -7.37 10.75 7.25
C ASP A 181 -8.73 11.33 7.74
N ASN A 182 -9.63 10.42 8.18
CA ASN A 182 -11.03 10.67 8.54
C ASN A 182 -11.91 11.37 7.48
N ARG A 183 -11.44 11.50 6.23
CA ARG A 183 -12.21 12.04 5.10
C ARG A 183 -12.96 10.92 4.39
N GLU A 184 -14.01 11.28 3.64
CA GLU A 184 -14.75 10.28 2.86
C GLU A 184 -13.90 9.67 1.73
N SER A 185 -12.99 10.46 1.17
CA SER A 185 -12.02 9.98 0.17
C SER A 185 -10.72 10.79 0.25
N VAL A 186 -9.62 10.15 -0.12
CA VAL A 186 -8.30 10.78 -0.27
C VAL A 186 -7.80 10.45 -1.69
N PRO A 187 -7.28 11.43 -2.44
CA PRO A 187 -6.74 11.18 -3.78
C PRO A 187 -5.69 10.08 -3.77
N ASN A 188 -5.78 9.16 -4.72
CA ASN A 188 -4.86 8.03 -4.90
C ASN A 188 -4.78 7.05 -3.71
N VAL A 189 -5.77 7.05 -2.80
CA VAL A 189 -5.90 6.05 -1.74
C VAL A 189 -7.10 5.17 -2.05
N TYR A 190 -6.84 3.87 -2.18
CA TYR A 190 -7.84 2.85 -2.43
C TYR A 190 -7.66 1.73 -1.42
N VAL A 191 -8.75 1.34 -0.77
CA VAL A 191 -8.73 0.28 0.23
C VAL A 191 -9.71 -0.81 -0.21
N GLY A 192 -9.40 -2.07 0.10
CA GLY A 192 -10.32 -3.19 -0.09
C GLY A 192 -10.20 -4.21 1.03
N LEU A 193 -11.14 -5.16 1.05
CA LEU A 193 -11.22 -6.21 2.08
C LEU A 193 -11.27 -7.59 1.44
N VAL A 194 -10.48 -8.51 1.98
CA VAL A 194 -10.61 -9.95 1.73
C VAL A 194 -11.01 -10.61 3.03
N ASN A 195 -12.24 -11.11 3.07
CA ASN A 195 -12.72 -11.95 4.15
C ASN A 195 -12.33 -13.40 3.87
N TYR A 196 -11.58 -14.04 4.77
CA TYR A 196 -11.20 -15.44 4.59
C TYR A 196 -11.50 -16.29 5.81
N SER A 197 -12.05 -17.47 5.52
CA SER A 197 -12.16 -18.60 6.44
C SER A 197 -11.36 -19.77 5.83
N ALA A 198 -11.89 -21.00 5.87
CA ALA A 198 -11.43 -22.07 5.01
C ALA A 198 -11.77 -21.85 3.51
N THR A 199 -12.50 -20.78 3.19
CA THR A 199 -12.83 -20.35 1.83
C THR A 199 -12.81 -18.83 1.72
N VAL A 200 -12.85 -18.32 0.49
CA VAL A 200 -13.04 -16.90 0.18
C VAL A 200 -14.23 -16.75 -0.76
N ASN A 201 -14.94 -15.62 -0.63
CA ASN A 201 -16.12 -15.30 -1.41
C ASN A 201 -15.79 -14.21 -2.44
N ILE A 202 -15.88 -14.54 -3.73
CA ILE A 202 -15.61 -13.58 -4.81
C ILE A 202 -16.80 -12.66 -5.09
N GLY A 203 -17.99 -13.00 -4.62
CA GLY A 203 -19.24 -12.31 -4.93
C GLY A 203 -19.97 -12.93 -6.11
N ARG A 204 -21.31 -12.93 -6.05
CA ARG A 204 -22.17 -13.48 -7.12
C ARG A 204 -22.03 -12.71 -8.42
N GLN A 205 -21.69 -11.42 -8.36
CA GLN A 205 -21.49 -10.56 -9.52
C GLN A 205 -20.29 -11.00 -10.39
N HIS A 206 -19.47 -11.94 -9.91
CA HIS A 206 -18.33 -12.51 -10.62
C HIS A 206 -18.56 -13.94 -11.08
N ALA A 207 -19.82 -14.36 -11.25
CA ALA A 207 -20.17 -15.70 -11.74
C ALA A 207 -19.53 -16.05 -13.11
N GLY A 208 -19.14 -15.05 -13.91
CA GLY A 208 -18.39 -15.27 -15.16
C GLY A 208 -16.98 -15.83 -14.97
N TRP A 209 -16.47 -15.91 -13.74
CA TRP A 209 -15.20 -16.54 -13.41
C TRP A 209 -15.31 -18.04 -13.13
N LEU A 210 -16.53 -18.58 -13.16
CA LEU A 210 -16.83 -19.96 -12.82
C LEU A 210 -16.72 -20.88 -14.05
N ASP A 211 -16.34 -22.13 -13.81
CA ASP A 211 -16.34 -23.23 -14.79
C ASP A 211 -17.75 -23.73 -15.16
N ARG A 212 -18.80 -23.06 -14.68
CA ARG A 212 -20.21 -23.32 -14.97
C ARG A 212 -21.00 -22.02 -14.93
N THR A 213 -22.18 -22.00 -15.53
CA THR A 213 -23.06 -20.82 -15.50
C THR A 213 -23.66 -20.60 -14.11
N LEU A 214 -24.07 -19.36 -13.81
CA LEU A 214 -24.74 -19.04 -12.54
C LEU A 214 -25.99 -19.89 -12.30
N ALA A 215 -26.77 -20.17 -13.35
CA ALA A 215 -27.97 -21.01 -13.26
C ALA A 215 -27.65 -22.47 -12.88
N GLN A 216 -26.56 -23.02 -13.44
CA GLN A 216 -26.08 -24.36 -13.06
C GLN A 216 -25.59 -24.39 -11.61
N ALA A 217 -24.81 -23.39 -11.20
CA ALA A 217 -24.36 -23.27 -9.82
C ALA A 217 -25.55 -23.15 -8.84
N ASP A 218 -26.55 -22.31 -9.14
CA ASP A 218 -27.73 -22.17 -8.29
C ASP A 218 -28.57 -23.46 -8.22
N ALA A 219 -28.64 -24.23 -9.30
CA ALA A 219 -29.31 -25.54 -9.30
C ALA A 219 -28.57 -26.58 -8.45
N GLU A 220 -27.23 -26.62 -8.51
CA GLU A 220 -26.39 -27.50 -7.68
C GLU A 220 -26.50 -27.16 -6.18
N PHE A 221 -26.68 -25.88 -5.85
CA PHE A 221 -26.78 -25.37 -4.49
C PHE A 221 -28.22 -25.36 -3.94
N ALA A 222 -29.19 -25.86 -4.70
CA ALA A 222 -30.59 -25.89 -4.26
C ALA A 222 -30.73 -26.52 -2.86
N PRO A 223 -31.54 -25.95 -1.95
CA PRO A 223 -32.57 -24.94 -2.24
C PRO A 223 -32.10 -23.47 -2.13
N THR A 224 -30.83 -23.20 -1.83
CA THR A 224 -30.30 -21.83 -1.77
C THR A 224 -29.45 -21.52 -3.00
N PRO A 225 -29.39 -20.25 -3.44
CA PRO A 225 -28.45 -19.87 -4.49
C PRO A 225 -27.00 -19.91 -3.98
N TRP A 226 -26.05 -20.04 -4.89
CA TRP A 226 -24.61 -19.99 -4.58
C TRP A 226 -24.20 -18.62 -4.02
N LYS A 227 -23.54 -18.55 -2.87
CA LYS A 227 -23.22 -17.25 -2.23
C LYS A 227 -22.00 -16.52 -2.78
N GLY A 228 -21.18 -17.17 -3.60
CA GLY A 228 -19.98 -16.56 -4.17
C GLY A 228 -18.66 -17.24 -3.77
N CYS A 229 -18.67 -18.26 -2.92
CA CYS A 229 -17.45 -18.96 -2.52
C CYS A 229 -16.89 -19.88 -3.59
N VAL A 230 -15.57 -19.89 -3.73
CA VAL A 230 -14.87 -20.67 -4.76
C VAL A 230 -13.77 -21.54 -4.17
N ARG A 231 -13.51 -22.65 -4.86
CA ARG A 231 -12.36 -23.50 -4.61
C ARG A 231 -11.08 -22.82 -5.05
N VAL A 232 -9.98 -23.23 -4.43
CA VAL A 232 -8.65 -23.01 -4.99
C VAL A 232 -8.60 -23.73 -6.35
N ARG A 233 -7.94 -23.12 -7.32
CA ARG A 233 -7.64 -23.77 -8.60
C ARG A 233 -6.57 -24.86 -8.38
N SER A 234 -5.89 -25.30 -9.43
CA SER A 234 -4.77 -26.23 -9.29
C SER A 234 -3.70 -25.69 -8.32
N THR A 235 -2.94 -26.59 -7.71
CA THR A 235 -1.80 -26.24 -6.83
C THR A 235 -0.82 -25.28 -7.51
N ALA A 236 -0.57 -25.46 -8.81
CA ALA A 236 0.25 -24.57 -9.62
C ALA A 236 -0.31 -23.13 -9.75
N LEU A 237 -1.63 -22.95 -9.64
CA LEU A 237 -2.29 -21.64 -9.72
C LEU A 237 -2.68 -21.08 -8.35
N ALA A 238 -2.65 -21.91 -7.31
CA ALA A 238 -2.99 -21.53 -5.94
C ALA A 238 -2.09 -20.41 -5.43
N GLU A 239 -0.80 -20.49 -5.75
CA GLU A 239 0.26 -19.59 -5.28
C GLU A 239 0.60 -18.49 -6.29
N THR A 240 -0.35 -18.15 -7.17
CA THR A 240 -0.21 -17.14 -8.23
C THR A 240 -1.37 -16.14 -8.25
N ASP A 241 -1.14 -15.00 -8.88
CA ASP A 241 -2.13 -13.96 -9.17
C ASP A 241 -2.79 -14.12 -10.56
N ALA A 242 -2.67 -15.27 -11.23
CA ALA A 242 -3.22 -15.43 -12.57
C ALA A 242 -4.75 -15.18 -12.60
N PRO A 243 -5.29 -14.34 -13.48
CA PRO A 243 -6.74 -14.16 -13.61
C PRO A 243 -7.43 -15.44 -14.14
N PRO A 244 -8.75 -15.58 -13.98
CA PRO A 244 -9.50 -16.69 -14.57
C PRO A 244 -9.49 -16.57 -16.09
N VAL A 245 -9.16 -17.68 -16.75
CA VAL A 245 -9.23 -17.85 -18.21
C VAL A 245 -10.00 -19.13 -18.50
N ALA A 246 -10.47 -19.34 -19.72
CA ALA A 246 -11.33 -20.49 -20.08
C ALA A 246 -10.76 -21.87 -19.64
N ALA A 247 -9.43 -22.05 -19.68
CA ALA A 247 -8.76 -23.29 -19.27
C ALA A 247 -8.51 -23.41 -17.75
N ALA A 248 -8.77 -22.34 -16.98
CA ALA A 248 -8.44 -22.23 -15.55
C ALA A 248 -9.44 -21.33 -14.81
N LEU A 249 -10.74 -21.61 -15.01
CA LEU A 249 -11.85 -21.00 -14.28
C LEU A 249 -11.93 -21.56 -12.85
N PHE A 250 -12.68 -20.88 -11.98
CA PHE A 250 -12.89 -21.31 -10.61
C PHE A 250 -14.06 -22.29 -10.51
N THR A 251 -13.93 -23.29 -9.65
CA THR A 251 -15.05 -24.17 -9.28
C THR A 251 -15.78 -23.59 -8.07
N PRO A 252 -17.11 -23.50 -8.04
CA PRO A 252 -17.87 -23.13 -6.84
C PRO A 252 -17.55 -24.04 -5.65
N GLN A 253 -17.39 -23.45 -4.47
CA GLN A 253 -17.19 -24.19 -3.23
C GLN A 253 -18.53 -24.68 -2.70
N PHE A 254 -18.76 -25.99 -2.81
CA PHE A 254 -20.01 -26.64 -2.43
C PHE A 254 -19.80 -27.55 -1.20
N TRP A 255 -20.71 -27.44 -0.22
CA TRP A 255 -20.79 -28.36 0.91
C TRP A 255 -21.86 -29.45 0.66
N PRO A 256 -21.46 -30.71 0.35
CA PRO A 256 -22.42 -31.75 -0.01
C PRO A 256 -23.41 -32.07 1.10
N SER A 257 -24.64 -32.40 0.71
CA SER A 257 -25.62 -32.92 1.63
C SER A 257 -25.19 -34.30 2.11
N SER A 258 -25.15 -34.46 3.43
CA SER A 258 -25.08 -35.76 4.07
C SER A 258 -26.44 -36.49 4.07
N ARG A 259 -27.33 -36.25 3.11
CA ARG A 259 -28.61 -36.97 2.97
C ARG A 259 -28.94 -37.41 1.55
N LEU A 260 -28.41 -36.70 0.55
CA LEU A 260 -28.73 -36.96 -0.85
C LEU A 260 -27.74 -37.96 -1.43
N SER A 261 -28.21 -39.17 -1.75
CA SER A 261 -27.41 -40.25 -2.36
C SER A 261 -27.00 -39.99 -3.82
N TRP A 262 -27.56 -38.97 -4.46
CA TRP A 262 -27.33 -38.62 -5.87
C TRP A 262 -26.38 -37.44 -6.08
N SER A 263 -25.82 -36.86 -5.00
CA SER A 263 -24.82 -35.80 -5.16
C SER A 263 -23.61 -36.35 -5.93
N PRO A 264 -23.10 -35.66 -6.97
CA PRO A 264 -22.08 -36.20 -7.89
C PRO A 264 -20.74 -36.55 -7.21
N LEU A 265 -20.54 -36.13 -5.97
CA LEU A 265 -19.47 -36.62 -5.13
C LEU A 265 -19.98 -37.83 -4.31
N LYS A 266 -19.77 -39.06 -4.80
CA LYS A 266 -20.04 -40.30 -4.03
C LYS A 266 -19.20 -40.30 -2.74
N TYR A 267 -19.87 -40.12 -1.60
CA TYR A 267 -19.28 -39.65 -0.33
C TYR A 267 -19.29 -40.73 0.78
N ASP A 268 -18.85 -41.96 0.50
CA ASP A 268 -18.96 -43.11 1.44
C ASP A 268 -18.12 -42.94 2.74
N THR A 269 -16.90 -42.41 2.65
CA THR A 269 -15.97 -42.28 3.80
C THR A 269 -16.24 -41.10 4.75
N TYR A 270 -17.10 -40.14 4.38
CA TYR A 270 -17.42 -38.99 5.23
C TYR A 270 -18.39 -39.37 6.36
N TYR A 271 -19.35 -40.25 6.07
CA TYR A 271 -20.35 -40.71 7.04
C TYR A 271 -19.80 -41.67 8.08
N THR A 272 -18.82 -42.48 7.69
CA THR A 272 -18.21 -43.50 8.55
C THR A 272 -17.31 -42.88 9.62
N ASN A 273 -16.63 -41.76 9.32
CA ASN A 273 -15.65 -41.16 10.23
C ASN A 273 -16.15 -39.95 11.04
N ASN A 274 -17.34 -39.39 10.77
CA ASN A 274 -17.78 -38.19 11.48
C ASN A 274 -19.28 -38.15 11.81
N LYS A 275 -19.66 -38.89 12.86
CA LYS A 275 -21.05 -38.90 13.36
C LYS A 275 -21.55 -37.53 13.85
N ASN A 276 -20.66 -36.62 14.24
CA ASN A 276 -21.00 -35.38 14.94
C ASN A 276 -20.99 -34.11 14.07
N HIS A 277 -20.30 -34.08 12.92
CA HIS A 277 -20.14 -32.86 12.10
C HIS A 277 -20.83 -32.92 10.73
N LYS A 278 -21.86 -33.75 10.57
CA LYS A 278 -22.54 -33.96 9.29
C LYS A 278 -23.19 -32.67 8.77
N ASN A 279 -23.13 -32.46 7.46
CA ASN A 279 -23.88 -31.39 6.77
C ASN A 279 -25.28 -31.89 6.38
N LEU A 280 -26.17 -31.96 7.37
CA LEU A 280 -27.47 -32.63 7.28
C LEU A 280 -28.54 -31.66 6.77
N TRP A 281 -28.56 -31.41 5.46
CA TRP A 281 -29.64 -30.67 4.82
C TRP A 281 -30.44 -31.62 3.90
N PRO A 282 -31.77 -31.78 4.10
CA PRO A 282 -32.64 -31.10 5.08
C PRO A 282 -32.29 -31.39 6.56
N PRO A 283 -32.64 -30.49 7.50
CA PRO A 283 -32.40 -30.67 8.93
C PRO A 283 -33.15 -31.88 9.50
N GLU A 284 -32.58 -32.46 10.55
CA GLU A 284 -33.13 -33.61 11.26
C GLU A 284 -33.25 -33.37 12.76
N LYS A 285 -34.13 -34.14 13.39
CA LYS A 285 -34.21 -34.32 14.85
C LYS A 285 -34.43 -35.79 15.18
N THR A 286 -33.99 -36.20 16.37
CA THR A 286 -34.30 -37.52 16.90
C THR A 286 -35.51 -37.43 17.82
N VAL A 287 -36.54 -38.21 17.55
CA VAL A 287 -37.73 -38.36 18.40
C VAL A 287 -37.85 -39.82 18.77
N ASN A 288 -37.78 -40.14 20.07
CA ASN A 288 -37.85 -41.52 20.59
C ASN A 288 -36.87 -42.49 19.92
N GLY A 289 -35.65 -42.04 19.64
CA GLY A 289 -34.62 -42.85 18.96
C GLY A 289 -34.78 -42.97 17.44
N VAL A 290 -35.83 -42.38 16.85
CA VAL A 290 -36.05 -42.35 15.40
C VAL A 290 -35.63 -40.99 14.84
N VAL A 291 -34.80 -41.02 13.81
CA VAL A 291 -34.40 -39.83 13.05
C VAL A 291 -35.51 -39.41 12.11
N VAL A 292 -36.03 -38.20 12.29
CA VAL A 292 -37.09 -37.59 11.46
C VAL A 292 -36.65 -36.20 10.98
N GLN A 293 -37.27 -35.68 9.92
CA GLN A 293 -37.04 -34.30 9.50
C GLN A 293 -37.49 -33.34 10.59
N ASP A 294 -36.66 -32.33 10.89
CA ASP A 294 -37.07 -31.28 11.82
C ASP A 294 -37.85 -30.21 11.07
N THR A 295 -39.16 -30.42 10.93
CA THR A 295 -40.09 -29.47 10.30
C THR A 295 -40.17 -28.11 11.02
N GLY A 296 -39.66 -28.02 12.26
CA GLY A 296 -39.54 -26.76 13.00
C GLY A 296 -38.31 -25.93 12.61
N LYS A 297 -37.42 -26.46 11.76
CA LYS A 297 -36.22 -25.77 11.29
C LYS A 297 -36.27 -25.56 9.78
N PRO A 298 -35.67 -24.46 9.27
CA PRO A 298 -35.55 -24.25 7.83
C PRO A 298 -34.66 -25.34 7.21
N TYR A 299 -34.92 -25.68 5.94
CA TYR A 299 -34.17 -26.71 5.19
C TYR A 299 -32.65 -26.47 5.18
N VAL A 300 -32.26 -25.20 5.26
CA VAL A 300 -30.89 -24.70 5.37
C VAL A 300 -30.80 -23.68 6.51
N ASP A 301 -29.72 -23.73 7.30
CA ASP A 301 -29.32 -22.67 8.21
C ASP A 301 -27.84 -22.38 8.03
N GLU A 302 -27.56 -21.46 7.10
CA GLU A 302 -26.21 -21.05 6.71
C GLU A 302 -25.82 -19.70 7.33
N ARG A 303 -26.52 -19.26 8.38
CA ARG A 303 -26.20 -18.02 9.09
C ARG A 303 -24.90 -18.21 9.87
N GLN A 304 -24.07 -17.17 9.92
CA GLN A 304 -22.86 -17.17 10.75
C GLN A 304 -23.19 -17.52 12.22
N SER A 305 -24.32 -17.02 12.74
CA SER A 305 -24.77 -17.26 14.13
C SER A 305 -25.15 -18.72 14.43
N ALA A 306 -25.39 -19.54 13.39
CA ALA A 306 -25.66 -20.97 13.59
C ALA A 306 -24.41 -21.74 14.05
N GLY A 307 -23.21 -21.17 13.80
CA GLY A 307 -21.93 -21.75 14.21
C GLY A 307 -21.79 -23.19 13.75
N ASN A 308 -21.34 -24.07 14.65
CA ASN A 308 -21.19 -25.50 14.36
C ASN A 308 -22.51 -26.23 14.11
N ASN A 309 -23.67 -25.63 14.39
CA ASN A 309 -24.97 -26.22 14.14
C ASN A 309 -25.56 -25.86 12.76
N GLY A 310 -24.84 -25.05 11.96
CA GLY A 310 -25.27 -24.70 10.61
C GLY A 310 -25.24 -25.89 9.65
N TYR A 311 -26.09 -25.84 8.63
CA TYR A 311 -26.19 -26.85 7.58
C TYR A 311 -26.71 -26.21 6.29
N GLY A 312 -26.15 -26.66 5.17
CA GLY A 312 -26.50 -26.17 3.84
C GLY A 312 -25.32 -26.20 2.88
N PRO A 313 -25.57 -25.92 1.60
CA PRO A 313 -24.55 -25.98 0.55
C PRO A 313 -23.54 -24.83 0.59
N ASN A 314 -23.88 -23.68 1.21
CA ASN A 314 -22.96 -22.53 1.38
C ASN A 314 -22.40 -22.39 2.81
N LEU A 315 -22.34 -23.48 3.58
CA LEU A 315 -21.86 -23.44 4.96
C LEU A 315 -20.43 -22.86 5.03
N GLY A 316 -20.21 -21.94 5.97
CA GLY A 316 -18.88 -21.32 6.19
C GLY A 316 -18.43 -20.35 5.08
N CYS A 317 -19.31 -19.98 4.14
CA CYS A 317 -19.00 -19.00 3.10
C CYS A 317 -19.07 -17.57 3.66
N PRO A 318 -17.92 -16.85 3.82
CA PRO A 318 -17.90 -15.53 4.42
C PRO A 318 -18.47 -14.45 3.50
N GLY A 319 -18.48 -13.20 3.99
CA GLY A 319 -18.85 -12.04 3.18
C GLY A 319 -17.95 -11.88 1.94
N PRO A 320 -18.46 -11.32 0.83
CA PRO A 320 -17.71 -11.15 -0.40
C PRO A 320 -16.50 -10.23 -0.22
N ILE A 321 -15.50 -10.40 -1.08
CA ILE A 321 -14.40 -9.44 -1.23
C ILE A 321 -14.98 -8.06 -1.55
N THR A 322 -14.50 -7.04 -0.85
CA THR A 322 -14.69 -5.64 -1.24
C THR A 322 -13.50 -5.22 -2.09
N PRO A 323 -13.68 -4.97 -3.41
CA PRO A 323 -12.58 -4.50 -4.26
C PRO A 323 -12.05 -3.14 -3.82
N LEU A 324 -10.89 -2.76 -4.35
CA LEU A 324 -10.28 -1.45 -4.15
C LEU A 324 -11.29 -0.33 -4.43
N ILE A 325 -11.62 0.45 -3.39
CA ILE A 325 -12.56 1.57 -3.44
C ILE A 325 -12.00 2.77 -2.69
N SER A 326 -12.33 3.98 -3.13
CA SER A 326 -11.87 5.24 -2.54
C SER A 326 -12.83 5.81 -1.49
N SER A 327 -13.87 5.06 -1.11
CA SER A 327 -14.89 5.48 -0.14
C SER A 327 -14.57 4.90 1.24
N ARG A 328 -14.28 5.78 2.20
CA ARG A 328 -14.10 5.43 3.60
C ARG A 328 -15.35 4.77 4.15
N GLN A 329 -16.53 5.35 3.91
CA GLN A 329 -17.78 4.80 4.43
C GLN A 329 -18.07 3.39 3.89
N ALA A 330 -17.81 3.13 2.62
CA ALA A 330 -18.00 1.79 2.04
C ALA A 330 -17.11 0.72 2.71
N ILE A 331 -15.89 1.09 3.12
CA ILE A 331 -14.98 0.21 3.86
C ILE A 331 -15.49 -0.06 5.27
N LEU A 332 -15.94 0.98 5.98
CA LEU A 332 -16.56 0.83 7.30
C LEU A 332 -17.81 -0.05 7.23
N ASP A 333 -18.66 0.17 6.22
CA ASP A 333 -19.86 -0.65 6.02
C ASP A 333 -19.53 -2.12 5.77
N ALA A 334 -18.46 -2.39 5.00
CA ALA A 334 -17.98 -3.74 4.77
C ALA A 334 -17.45 -4.41 6.05
N ILE A 335 -16.84 -3.63 6.97
CA ILE A 335 -16.39 -4.13 8.28
C ILE A 335 -17.58 -4.43 9.19
N ASP A 336 -18.54 -3.52 9.25
CA ASP A 336 -19.65 -3.52 10.21
C ASP A 336 -20.86 -4.32 9.78
N GLY A 337 -20.96 -4.64 8.49
CA GLY A 337 -22.14 -5.28 7.92
C GLY A 337 -23.35 -4.37 7.85
N THR A 338 -23.12 -3.09 7.53
CA THR A 338 -24.19 -2.11 7.28
C THR A 338 -24.41 -1.94 5.78
N ASN A 339 -25.48 -1.25 5.40
CA ASN A 339 -25.80 -0.94 4.02
C ASN A 339 -25.85 -2.18 3.10
N GLY A 340 -26.26 -3.35 3.60
CA GLY A 340 -26.34 -4.60 2.82
C GLY A 340 -25.02 -5.35 2.66
N ALA A 341 -23.96 -4.94 3.35
CA ALA A 341 -22.75 -5.74 3.51
C ALA A 341 -22.93 -6.79 4.62
N GLN A 342 -22.14 -7.84 4.57
CA GLN A 342 -22.08 -8.82 5.65
C GLN A 342 -20.99 -8.42 6.63
N ARG A 343 -21.32 -8.37 7.93
CA ARG A 343 -20.35 -8.02 8.98
C ARG A 343 -19.21 -9.01 9.01
N VAL A 344 -18.00 -8.49 9.27
CA VAL A 344 -16.83 -9.31 9.54
C VAL A 344 -17.00 -9.99 10.91
N ASP A 345 -17.42 -11.25 10.90
CA ASP A 345 -17.62 -12.06 12.11
C ASP A 345 -17.04 -13.46 11.94
N ALA A 346 -16.68 -14.09 13.05
CA ALA A 346 -16.04 -15.40 13.08
C ALA A 346 -16.98 -16.51 12.57
N TRP A 347 -16.57 -17.23 11.55
CA TRP A 347 -17.25 -18.36 10.94
C TRP A 347 -16.73 -19.66 11.50
N SER A 348 -17.66 -20.58 11.78
CA SER A 348 -17.31 -21.95 12.18
C SER A 348 -17.23 -22.87 10.95
N ARG A 349 -16.54 -24.01 11.12
CA ARG A 349 -16.29 -25.08 10.12
C ARG A 349 -15.18 -24.76 9.10
N GLY A 350 -14.48 -25.81 8.66
CA GLY A 350 -13.45 -25.76 7.61
C GLY A 350 -12.01 -25.63 8.13
N GLY A 351 -11.76 -24.68 9.02
CA GLY A 351 -10.42 -24.35 9.54
C GLY A 351 -9.89 -22.99 9.09
N THR A 352 -8.58 -22.79 9.23
CA THR A 352 -7.87 -21.53 9.01
C THR A 352 -6.79 -21.71 7.96
N PHE A 353 -6.96 -21.08 6.80
CA PHE A 353 -6.06 -21.17 5.66
C PHE A 353 -5.59 -19.78 5.25
N GLY A 354 -4.62 -19.23 5.98
CA GLY A 354 -4.06 -17.90 5.73
C GLY A 354 -3.47 -17.75 4.33
N ASN A 355 -2.94 -18.83 3.75
CA ASN A 355 -2.45 -18.84 2.38
C ASN A 355 -3.57 -18.53 1.34
N ILE A 356 -4.81 -18.97 1.56
CA ILE A 356 -5.94 -18.63 0.68
C ILE A 356 -6.28 -17.14 0.79
N GLY A 357 -6.33 -16.61 2.02
CA GLY A 357 -6.57 -15.19 2.26
C GLY A 357 -5.51 -14.32 1.58
N LEU A 358 -4.24 -14.66 1.78
CA LEU A 358 -3.11 -13.96 1.19
C LEU A 358 -3.14 -14.00 -0.35
N ALA A 359 -3.54 -15.13 -0.95
CA ALA A 359 -3.59 -15.28 -2.40
C ALA A 359 -4.66 -14.36 -3.00
N TRP A 360 -5.81 -14.24 -2.34
CA TRP A 360 -6.86 -13.32 -2.76
C TRP A 360 -6.51 -11.85 -2.48
N GLY A 361 -5.75 -11.57 -1.41
CA GLY A 361 -5.17 -10.24 -1.19
C GLY A 361 -4.26 -9.81 -2.35
N TRP A 362 -3.41 -10.71 -2.82
CA TRP A 362 -2.55 -10.45 -3.99
C TRP A 362 -3.34 -10.27 -5.28
N ARG A 363 -4.31 -11.15 -5.56
CA ARG A 363 -5.18 -11.05 -6.75
C ARG A 363 -5.97 -9.74 -6.79
N ALA A 364 -6.41 -9.25 -5.63
CA ALA A 364 -7.12 -7.97 -5.53
C ALA A 364 -6.22 -6.75 -5.78
N LEU A 365 -4.90 -6.85 -5.57
CA LEU A 365 -3.91 -5.80 -5.86
C LEU A 365 -3.25 -5.93 -7.23
N SER A 366 -3.42 -7.06 -7.90
CA SER A 366 -2.67 -7.38 -9.12
C SER A 366 -3.16 -6.56 -10.33
N PRO A 367 -2.26 -5.89 -11.07
CA PRO A 367 -2.56 -5.25 -12.35
C PRO A 367 -3.19 -6.20 -13.37
N ARG A 368 -2.92 -7.51 -13.26
CA ARG A 368 -3.49 -8.54 -14.15
C ARG A 368 -5.00 -8.70 -13.98
N TRP A 369 -5.57 -8.18 -12.89
CA TRP A 369 -6.99 -8.17 -12.60
C TRP A 369 -7.65 -6.81 -12.88
N ARG A 370 -6.93 -5.90 -13.55
CA ARG A 370 -7.43 -4.56 -13.86
C ARG A 370 -8.76 -4.63 -14.63
N GLY A 371 -9.76 -3.92 -14.12
CA GLY A 371 -11.10 -3.89 -14.70
C GLY A 371 -11.89 -5.20 -14.60
N ALA A 372 -11.39 -6.21 -13.88
CA ALA A 372 -12.13 -7.46 -13.65
C ALA A 372 -13.08 -7.36 -12.44
N TRP A 373 -12.74 -6.51 -11.45
CA TRP A 373 -13.49 -6.41 -10.21
C TRP A 373 -14.76 -5.55 -10.36
N ARG A 374 -15.91 -6.14 -10.02
CA ARG A 374 -17.21 -5.49 -9.93
C ARG A 374 -17.55 -5.13 -8.49
N TYR A 375 -17.96 -3.89 -8.28
CA TYR A 375 -18.59 -3.44 -7.04
C TYR A 375 -19.99 -4.05 -6.89
N ARG A 376 -20.57 -3.90 -5.69
CA ARG A 376 -21.87 -4.51 -5.37
C ARG A 376 -23.03 -3.98 -6.21
N ASP A 377 -22.95 -2.73 -6.64
CA ASP A 377 -23.92 -2.11 -7.57
C ASP A 377 -23.70 -2.54 -9.04
N GLY A 378 -22.72 -3.41 -9.30
CA GLY A 378 -22.39 -3.93 -10.63
C GLY A 378 -21.42 -3.05 -11.42
N THR A 379 -21.07 -1.86 -10.91
CA THR A 379 -20.11 -0.96 -11.55
C THR A 379 -18.68 -1.52 -11.48
N VAL A 380 -17.81 -1.02 -12.35
CA VAL A 380 -16.42 -1.45 -12.48
C VAL A 380 -15.53 -0.23 -12.53
N ASN A 381 -14.45 -0.23 -11.75
CA ASN A 381 -13.35 0.69 -11.98
C ASN A 381 -12.35 0.02 -12.92
N THR A 382 -12.32 0.46 -14.19
CA THR A 382 -11.46 -0.11 -15.22
C THR A 382 -9.99 0.30 -15.09
N ALA A 383 -9.67 1.28 -14.23
CA ALA A 383 -8.30 1.74 -14.01
C ALA A 383 -7.58 0.98 -12.89
N LEU A 384 -8.31 0.28 -12.02
CA LEU A 384 -7.74 -0.45 -10.88
C LEU A 384 -7.75 -1.97 -11.09
N PRO A 385 -6.74 -2.69 -10.57
CA PRO A 385 -5.57 -2.17 -9.82
C PRO A 385 -4.51 -1.48 -10.71
N LEU A 386 -3.72 -0.58 -10.14
CA LEU A 386 -2.60 0.11 -10.83
C LEU A 386 -1.43 -0.84 -11.13
N ASP A 387 -0.48 -0.45 -11.97
CA ASP A 387 0.72 -1.24 -12.27
C ASP A 387 1.63 -1.37 -11.04
N TYR A 388 2.40 -2.46 -10.92
CA TYR A 388 3.24 -2.72 -9.74
C TYR A 388 4.32 -1.65 -9.52
N ASP A 389 4.86 -1.10 -10.60
CA ASP A 389 5.91 -0.10 -10.63
C ASP A 389 5.37 1.33 -10.78
N THR A 390 4.07 1.54 -10.52
CA THR A 390 3.46 2.88 -10.57
C THR A 390 4.25 3.83 -9.66
N PRO A 391 4.86 4.90 -10.21
CA PRO A 391 5.70 5.79 -9.42
C PRO A 391 4.92 6.43 -8.27
N PHE A 392 5.57 6.52 -7.09
CA PHE A 392 5.00 7.15 -5.89
C PHE A 392 3.70 6.50 -5.40
N HIS A 393 3.53 5.21 -5.66
CA HIS A 393 2.35 4.48 -5.27
C HIS A 393 2.72 3.14 -4.63
N ASN A 394 2.25 2.89 -3.40
CA ASN A 394 2.53 1.65 -2.69
C ASN A 394 1.36 0.67 -2.82
N LYS A 395 1.66 -0.61 -2.97
CA LYS A 395 0.69 -1.70 -2.83
C LYS A 395 0.96 -2.42 -1.52
N ILE A 396 -0.07 -2.56 -0.69
CA ILE A 396 0.07 -3.03 0.68
C ILE A 396 -0.97 -4.10 0.98
N ILE A 397 -0.54 -5.22 1.53
CA ILE A 397 -1.42 -6.21 2.16
C ILE A 397 -1.27 -6.08 3.67
N VAL A 398 -2.40 -5.94 4.37
CA VAL A 398 -2.44 -6.00 5.83
C VAL A 398 -3.22 -7.25 6.22
N MET A 399 -2.51 -8.30 6.63
CA MET A 399 -3.10 -9.55 7.08
C MET A 399 -3.38 -9.48 8.59
N MET A 400 -4.63 -9.75 8.97
CA MET A 400 -5.12 -9.68 10.35
C MET A 400 -5.60 -11.06 10.76
N THR A 401 -4.93 -11.72 11.70
CA THR A 401 -5.17 -13.15 12.05
C THR A 401 -4.79 -13.45 13.51
N ASP A 402 -5.11 -14.63 14.04
CA ASP A 402 -4.53 -15.14 15.30
C ASP A 402 -3.19 -15.87 15.09
N GLY A 403 -2.77 -16.04 13.83
CA GLY A 403 -1.49 -16.62 13.45
C GLY A 403 -1.45 -18.14 13.57
N VAL A 404 -2.60 -18.82 13.54
CA VAL A 404 -2.65 -20.29 13.56
C VAL A 404 -3.39 -20.82 12.35
N ASN A 405 -2.64 -21.42 11.41
CA ASN A 405 -3.26 -22.21 10.35
C ASN A 405 -3.80 -23.53 10.93
N GLN A 406 -5.06 -23.83 10.63
CA GLN A 406 -5.77 -24.98 11.17
C GLN A 406 -6.46 -25.76 10.05
N HIS A 407 -6.25 -27.06 10.03
CA HIS A 407 -6.72 -27.92 8.97
C HIS A 407 -7.49 -29.10 9.55
N TYR A 408 -8.81 -29.10 9.33
CA TYR A 408 -9.71 -30.16 9.77
C TYR A 408 -10.01 -31.10 8.62
N GLN A 409 -9.48 -32.33 8.67
CA GLN A 409 -9.59 -33.31 7.57
C GLN A 409 -11.03 -33.69 7.21
N SER A 410 -11.97 -33.51 8.14
CA SER A 410 -13.36 -33.85 7.95
C SER A 410 -14.20 -32.75 7.32
N ASP A 411 -13.70 -31.51 7.22
CA ASP A 411 -14.51 -30.38 6.81
C ASP A 411 -14.21 -29.98 5.36
N MET A 412 -15.19 -29.39 4.68
CA MET A 412 -14.97 -28.85 3.33
C MET A 412 -14.29 -27.49 3.41
N THR A 413 -13.33 -27.26 2.53
CA THR A 413 -12.56 -26.02 2.41
C THR A 413 -12.44 -25.65 0.93
N ALA A 414 -11.85 -24.52 0.60
CA ALA A 414 -11.61 -24.16 -0.80
C ALA A 414 -10.68 -25.17 -1.50
N TYR A 415 -9.91 -25.98 -0.77
CA TYR A 415 -9.16 -27.10 -1.35
C TYR A 415 -10.03 -28.34 -1.64
N GLY A 416 -11.35 -28.27 -1.47
CA GLY A 416 -12.22 -29.45 -1.39
C GLY A 416 -12.14 -30.07 0.00
N ARG A 417 -12.06 -31.40 0.10
CA ARG A 417 -11.56 -31.97 1.35
C ARG A 417 -10.07 -31.70 1.40
N PRO A 418 -9.52 -31.23 2.52
CA PRO A 418 -8.13 -30.79 2.52
C PRO A 418 -7.11 -31.82 1.99
N ASN A 419 -7.25 -33.11 2.33
CA ASN A 419 -6.41 -34.20 1.80
C ASN A 419 -6.51 -34.44 0.28
N GLU A 420 -7.44 -33.80 -0.43
CA GLU A 420 -7.60 -33.92 -1.89
C GLU A 420 -6.66 -33.00 -2.68
N MET A 421 -6.25 -31.86 -2.10
CA MET A 421 -5.45 -30.87 -2.84
C MET A 421 -4.23 -30.35 -2.07
N ILE A 422 -4.21 -30.42 -0.73
CA ILE A 422 -3.05 -29.99 0.06
C ILE A 422 -2.95 -30.74 1.40
N ALA A 423 -1.76 -31.24 1.73
CA ALA A 423 -1.54 -31.84 3.05
C ALA A 423 -1.51 -30.77 4.15
N LYS A 424 -1.91 -31.12 5.38
CA LYS A 424 -1.81 -30.21 6.55
C LYS A 424 -0.41 -29.61 6.72
N SER A 425 0.63 -30.39 6.47
CA SER A 425 2.03 -29.96 6.55
C SER A 425 2.42 -28.94 5.47
N GLU A 426 1.64 -28.80 4.40
CA GLU A 426 1.95 -27.93 3.26
C GLU A 426 1.27 -26.55 3.34
N VAL A 427 0.34 -26.33 4.27
CA VAL A 427 -0.36 -25.04 4.40
C VAL A 427 0.62 -23.91 4.76
N ASP A 428 1.47 -24.12 5.78
CA ASP A 428 2.46 -23.13 6.19
C ASP A 428 3.57 -22.91 5.13
N PRO A 429 4.18 -23.96 4.53
CA PRO A 429 5.10 -23.80 3.41
C PRO A 429 4.49 -23.06 2.20
N SER A 430 3.22 -23.34 1.88
CA SER A 430 2.48 -22.65 0.82
C SER A 430 2.32 -21.16 1.12
N MET A 431 1.99 -20.82 2.38
CA MET A 431 1.89 -19.42 2.82
C MET A 431 3.21 -18.67 2.69
N LEU A 432 4.34 -19.31 3.05
CA LEU A 432 5.67 -18.73 2.94
C LEU A 432 6.07 -18.47 1.48
N ARG A 433 5.88 -19.44 0.59
CA ARG A 433 6.14 -19.27 -0.85
C ARG A 433 5.31 -18.13 -1.44
N LEU A 434 4.04 -18.09 -1.08
CA LEU A 434 3.13 -17.04 -1.52
C LEU A 434 3.56 -15.65 -1.02
N CYS A 435 4.00 -15.54 0.24
CA CYS A 435 4.53 -14.29 0.77
C CYS A 435 5.77 -13.82 0.01
N GLN A 436 6.69 -14.74 -0.32
CA GLN A 436 7.85 -14.42 -1.16
C GLN A 436 7.43 -13.94 -2.55
N ASN A 437 6.54 -14.66 -3.23
CA ASN A 437 6.04 -14.28 -4.56
C ASN A 437 5.39 -12.87 -4.56
N ILE A 438 4.68 -12.52 -3.49
CA ILE A 438 4.06 -11.20 -3.29
C ILE A 438 5.12 -10.12 -3.10
N LYS A 439 6.11 -10.37 -2.22
CA LYS A 439 7.22 -9.46 -1.96
C LYS A 439 8.07 -9.22 -3.21
N ASP A 440 8.25 -10.23 -4.05
CA ASP A 440 8.96 -10.13 -5.33
C ASP A 440 8.27 -9.20 -6.33
N GLN A 441 6.96 -8.95 -6.20
CA GLN A 441 6.23 -7.92 -6.97
C GLN A 441 6.32 -6.51 -6.38
N GLY A 442 7.10 -6.32 -5.30
CA GLY A 442 7.21 -5.03 -4.61
C GLY A 442 6.02 -4.68 -3.70
N ILE A 443 5.15 -5.65 -3.40
CA ILE A 443 4.02 -5.45 -2.48
C ILE A 443 4.53 -5.56 -1.03
N ILE A 444 4.18 -4.58 -0.22
CA ILE A 444 4.50 -4.56 1.21
C ILE A 444 3.48 -5.40 1.96
N VAL A 445 3.93 -6.35 2.77
CA VAL A 445 3.05 -7.21 3.59
C VAL A 445 3.25 -6.86 5.06
N PHE A 446 2.16 -6.51 5.74
CA PHE A 446 2.09 -6.35 7.18
C PHE A 446 1.21 -7.43 7.78
N THR A 447 1.61 -7.91 8.96
CA THR A 447 0.86 -8.92 9.71
C THR A 447 0.50 -8.36 11.08
N ILE A 448 -0.79 -8.38 11.43
CA ILE A 448 -1.33 -7.98 12.73
C ILE A 448 -1.95 -9.21 13.38
N THR A 449 -1.44 -9.59 14.54
CA THR A 449 -1.84 -10.80 15.24
C THR A 449 -2.73 -10.51 16.45
N PHE A 450 -3.81 -11.25 16.61
CA PHE A 450 -4.76 -11.11 17.72
C PHE A 450 -4.72 -12.39 18.59
N GLY A 451 -4.34 -12.27 19.87
CA GLY A 451 -4.27 -13.40 20.80
C GLY A 451 -2.86 -13.73 21.29
N GLY A 452 -2.75 -14.82 22.06
CA GLY A 452 -1.57 -15.12 22.90
C GLY A 452 -0.48 -16.01 22.30
N SER A 453 -0.64 -16.56 21.09
CA SER A 453 0.35 -17.45 20.47
C SER A 453 0.45 -17.25 18.96
N VAL A 454 1.51 -16.59 18.50
CA VAL A 454 1.83 -16.42 17.06
C VAL A 454 2.76 -17.55 16.61
N ASN A 455 2.40 -18.29 15.56
CA ASN A 455 3.24 -19.34 14.98
C ASN A 455 4.43 -18.75 14.17
N THR A 456 5.43 -19.57 13.87
CA THR A 456 6.66 -19.11 13.18
C THR A 456 6.37 -18.61 11.76
N ALA A 457 5.50 -19.30 11.00
CA ALA A 457 5.14 -18.89 9.65
C ALA A 457 4.54 -17.48 9.60
N THR A 458 3.67 -17.12 10.55
CA THR A 458 3.10 -15.78 10.69
C THR A 458 4.14 -14.72 11.11
N ARG A 459 5.22 -15.11 11.80
CA ARG A 459 6.32 -14.18 12.14
C ARG A 459 7.25 -13.92 10.95
N ASP A 460 7.41 -14.92 10.09
CA ASP A 460 8.32 -14.87 8.95
C ASP A 460 7.68 -14.21 7.72
N THR A 461 6.34 -14.09 7.68
CA THR A 461 5.59 -13.29 6.71
C THR A 461 5.56 -11.82 7.07
#